data_AF-A0A2N1DKI3-F1
#
_entry.id   AF-A0A2N1DKI3-F1
#
_cell.length_a   1.000
_cell.length_b   1.000
_cell.length_c   1.000
_cell.angle_alpha   90.00
_cell.angle_beta   90.00
_cell.angle_gamma   90.00
#
_symmetry.space_group_name_H-M   'P 1'
#
loop_
_entity.id
_entity.type
_entity.pdbx_description
1 polymer ?
#
loop_
_entity_poly.entity_id
_entity_poly.type
_entity_poly.pdbx_seq_one_letter_code
_entity_poly.pdbx_strand_id
1 'polypeptide(L)'
;MKIQENDIVNVLTTLECRTNFSIKKITEYMLPKLKEAFYLHIENQSPHIIIRPVFEVFAAELAAIKGVSKREAYFHSAEMTRFPKRVHKGINEIHYGISFKFEDSQAVTLFIKKLITIVGGG
;
A
#
# COMPACT_ATOMS: atom_id res chain seq x y z
N MET A 1 -21.23 -1.83 -0.34
CA MET A 1 -20.61 -2.66 0.71
C MET A 1 -19.20 -2.11 0.90
N LYS A 2 -18.71 -1.95 2.14
CA LYS A 2 -17.34 -1.45 2.37
C LYS A 2 -16.38 -2.63 2.22
N ILE A 3 -15.33 -2.48 1.41
CA ILE A 3 -14.29 -3.51 1.24
C ILE A 3 -13.67 -3.90 2.60
N GLN A 4 -13.44 -5.19 2.79
CA GLN A 4 -12.84 -5.76 3.99
C GLN A 4 -11.42 -6.27 3.73
N GLU A 5 -10.70 -6.61 4.80
CA GLU A 5 -9.35 -7.17 4.71
C GLU A 5 -9.29 -8.41 3.80
N ASN A 6 -10.21 -9.37 3.99
CA ASN A 6 -10.23 -10.60 3.21
C ASN A 6 -10.42 -10.35 1.71
N ASP A 7 -11.18 -9.32 1.33
CA ASP A 7 -11.35 -8.96 -0.08
C ASP A 7 -10.02 -8.53 -0.71
N ILE A 8 -9.23 -7.72 0.01
CA ILE A 8 -7.90 -7.31 -0.43
C ILE A 8 -6.95 -8.51 -0.48
N VAL A 9 -6.91 -9.32 0.59
CA VAL A 9 -6.05 -10.50 0.66
C VAL A 9 -6.31 -11.46 -0.50
N ASN A 10 -7.58 -11.68 -0.85
CA ASN A 10 -7.97 -12.49 -2.00
C ASN A 10 -7.42 -11.91 -3.31
N VAL A 11 -7.59 -10.60 -3.56
CA VAL A 11 -7.04 -9.93 -4.75
C VAL A 11 -5.51 -10.05 -4.80
N LEU A 12 -4.81 -9.79 -3.70
CA LEU A 12 -3.36 -9.86 -3.64
C LEU A 12 -2.86 -11.28 -3.92
N THR A 13 -3.55 -12.29 -3.40
CA THR A 13 -3.25 -13.70 -3.65
C THR A 13 -3.46 -14.05 -5.13
N THR A 14 -4.58 -13.64 -5.73
CA THR A 14 -4.86 -13.85 -7.16
C THR A 14 -3.84 -13.15 -8.06
N LEU A 15 -3.29 -12.02 -7.64
CA LEU A 15 -2.25 -11.29 -8.35
C LEU A 15 -0.83 -11.77 -8.00
N GLU A 16 -0.69 -12.93 -7.35
CA GLU A 16 0.59 -13.54 -6.98
C GLU A 16 1.49 -12.64 -6.10
N CYS A 17 0.90 -11.68 -5.39
CA CYS A 17 1.62 -10.88 -4.40
C CYS A 17 1.95 -11.76 -3.19
N ARG A 18 3.22 -11.82 -2.80
CA ARG A 18 3.70 -12.73 -1.76
C ARG A 18 3.77 -12.03 -0.42
N THR A 19 3.25 -12.65 0.63
CA THR A 19 3.40 -12.16 2.00
C THR A 19 4.75 -12.59 2.57
N ASN A 20 5.48 -11.67 3.20
CA ASN A 20 6.72 -12.02 3.91
C ASN A 20 6.46 -12.21 5.41
N PHE A 21 5.71 -11.30 6.04
CA PHE A 21 5.36 -11.38 7.46
C PHE A 21 4.13 -10.50 7.77
N SER A 22 3.46 -10.80 8.87
CA SER A 22 2.41 -9.95 9.46
C SER A 22 2.76 -9.65 10.91
N ILE A 23 2.78 -8.36 11.27
CA ILE A 23 3.07 -7.89 12.62
C ILE A 23 2.00 -6.85 12.99
N LYS A 24 1.29 -7.11 14.09
CA LYS A 24 0.16 -6.28 14.57
C LYS A 24 -0.92 -6.14 13.49
N LYS A 25 -1.15 -4.93 12.98
CA LYS A 25 -2.15 -4.62 11.96
C LYS A 25 -1.51 -4.37 10.59
N ILE A 26 -0.23 -4.66 10.43
CA ILE A 26 0.55 -4.40 9.22
C ILE A 26 1.07 -5.71 8.66
N THR A 27 0.77 -5.96 7.39
CA THR A 27 1.23 -7.13 6.65
C THR A 27 2.08 -6.67 5.49
N GLU A 28 3.30 -7.20 5.38
CA GLU A 28 4.21 -6.92 4.27
C GLU A 28 3.91 -7.83 3.08
N TYR A 29 3.78 -7.22 1.91
CA TYR A 29 3.63 -7.91 0.63
C TYR A 29 4.73 -7.52 -0.35
N MET A 30 5.08 -8.44 -1.24
CA MET A 30 5.94 -8.23 -2.40
C MET A 30 5.12 -8.28 -3.68
N LEU A 31 5.34 -7.34 -4.58
CA LEU A 31 4.77 -7.41 -5.94
C LEU A 31 5.32 -8.64 -6.69
N PRO A 32 4.50 -9.28 -7.55
CA PRO A 32 4.91 -10.49 -8.26
C PRO A 32 6.10 -10.20 -9.17
N LYS A 33 7.14 -11.05 -9.08
CA LYS A 33 8.34 -11.00 -9.94
C LYS A 33 9.15 -9.69 -9.84
N LEU A 34 8.80 -8.80 -8.92
CA LEU A 34 9.45 -7.51 -8.70
C LEU A 34 10.02 -7.47 -7.29
N LYS A 35 11.15 -6.77 -7.10
CA LYS A 35 11.76 -6.57 -5.77
C LYS A 35 11.14 -5.38 -5.03
N GLU A 36 9.83 -5.19 -5.20
CA GLU A 36 9.10 -4.05 -4.64
C GLU A 36 8.13 -4.51 -3.55
N ALA A 37 8.26 -3.89 -2.38
CA ALA A 37 7.41 -4.17 -1.25
C ALA A 37 6.34 -3.11 -1.06
N PHE A 38 5.20 -3.52 -0.53
CA PHE A 38 4.15 -2.64 -0.04
C PHE A 38 3.54 -3.23 1.23
N TYR A 39 2.74 -2.44 1.94
CA TYR A 39 2.14 -2.87 3.19
C TYR A 39 0.61 -2.78 3.12
N LEU A 40 -0.07 -3.80 3.63
CA LEU A 40 -1.49 -3.73 3.97
C LEU A 40 -1.60 -3.35 5.45
N HIS A 41 -2.33 -2.28 5.75
CA HIS A 41 -2.63 -1.87 7.12
C HIS A 41 -4.13 -1.86 7.36
N ILE A 42 -4.56 -2.40 8.50
CA ILE A 42 -5.96 -2.36 8.94
C ILE A 42 -6.14 -1.28 10.01
N GLU A 43 -6.73 -0.14 9.62
CA GLU A 43 -7.05 0.98 10.53
C GLU A 43 -8.56 1.01 10.78
N ASN A 44 -9.01 0.70 12.00
CA ASN A 44 -10.44 0.70 12.39
C ASN A 44 -11.34 -0.08 11.41
N GLN A 45 -10.95 -1.32 11.08
CA GLN A 45 -11.65 -2.18 10.11
C GLN A 45 -11.69 -1.61 8.68
N SER A 46 -10.89 -0.58 8.39
CA SER A 46 -10.67 -0.07 7.04
C SER A 46 -9.32 -0.58 6.57
N PRO A 47 -9.25 -1.34 5.47
CA PRO A 47 -7.98 -1.78 4.91
C PRO A 47 -7.36 -0.68 4.02
N HIS A 48 -6.04 -0.54 4.09
CA HIS A 48 -5.26 0.45 3.35
C HIS A 48 -4.03 -0.20 2.75
N ILE A 49 -3.67 0.19 1.53
CA ILE A 49 -2.37 -0.16 0.94
C ILE A 49 -1.43 1.03 1.09
N ILE A 50 -0.22 0.77 1.59
CA ILE A 50 0.85 1.75 1.76
C ILE A 50 2.01 1.38 0.84
N ILE A 51 2.39 2.32 -0.03
CA ILE A 51 3.52 2.15 -0.95
C ILE A 51 4.64 3.14 -0.61
N ARG A 52 5.84 2.89 -1.16
CA ARG A 52 7.00 3.74 -0.90
C ARG A 52 6.74 5.19 -1.34
N PRO A 53 7.28 6.18 -0.61
CA PRO A 53 7.07 7.59 -0.91
C PRO A 53 7.73 8.03 -2.23
N VAL A 54 8.66 7.26 -2.79
CA VAL A 54 9.21 7.52 -4.13
C VAL A 54 8.13 7.50 -5.22
N PHE A 55 7.03 6.77 -5.02
CA PHE A 55 5.90 6.72 -5.96
C PHE A 55 4.91 7.88 -5.80
N GLU A 56 5.21 8.86 -4.95
CA GLU A 56 4.39 10.06 -4.79
C GLU A 56 4.20 10.81 -6.11
N VAL A 57 5.18 10.75 -7.02
CA VAL A 57 5.07 11.33 -8.37
C VAL A 57 3.96 10.69 -9.22
N PHE A 58 3.56 9.45 -8.91
CA PHE A 58 2.46 8.73 -9.56
C PHE A 58 1.16 8.78 -8.73
N ALA A 59 1.14 9.50 -7.61
CA ALA A 59 0.01 9.52 -6.69
C ALA A 59 -1.29 9.99 -7.36
N ALA A 60 -1.22 11.01 -8.22
CA ALA A 60 -2.37 11.52 -8.94
C ALA A 60 -2.94 10.49 -9.93
N GLU A 61 -2.05 9.79 -10.64
CA GLU A 61 -2.44 8.74 -11.58
C GLU A 61 -3.07 7.54 -10.86
N LEU A 62 -2.50 7.12 -9.73
CA LEU A 62 -3.04 6.05 -8.90
C LEU A 62 -4.39 6.44 -8.26
N ALA A 63 -4.54 7.69 -7.83
CA ALA A 63 -5.78 8.21 -7.26
C ALA A 63 -6.88 8.47 -8.31
N ALA A 64 -6.53 8.59 -9.59
CA ALA A 64 -7.49 8.71 -10.68
C ALA A 64 -8.23 7.40 -10.97
N ILE A 65 -7.76 6.26 -10.44
CA ILE A 65 -8.45 4.98 -10.52
C ILE A 65 -9.77 5.08 -9.74
N LYS A 66 -10.89 4.78 -10.41
CA LYS A 66 -12.22 4.80 -9.77
C LYS A 66 -12.21 3.91 -8.52
N GLY A 67 -12.71 4.45 -7.41
CA GLY A 67 -12.77 3.75 -6.13
C GLY A 67 -11.45 3.74 -5.35
N VAL A 68 -10.42 4.48 -5.80
CA VAL A 68 -9.17 4.68 -5.05
C VAL A 68 -9.15 6.07 -4.43
N SER A 69 -8.73 6.18 -3.18
CA SER A 69 -8.57 7.47 -2.49
C SER A 69 -7.25 7.51 -1.74
N LYS A 70 -6.43 8.51 -2.04
CA LYS A 70 -5.18 8.75 -1.31
C LYS A 70 -5.45 9.48 0.01
N ARG A 71 -4.74 9.10 1.06
CA ARG A 71 -4.66 9.88 2.31
C ARG A 71 -3.67 11.02 2.12
N GLU A 72 -4.07 12.25 2.44
CA GLU A 72 -3.23 13.44 2.30
C GLU A 72 -1.94 13.36 3.12
N ALA A 73 -2.05 12.93 4.39
CA ALA A 73 -0.91 12.76 5.26
C ALA A 73 -0.19 11.43 5.02
N TYR A 74 1.15 11.46 5.09
CA TYR A 74 1.95 10.25 5.11
C TYR A 74 1.59 9.35 6.30
N PHE A 75 1.54 8.05 6.03
CA PHE A 75 1.41 7.03 7.05
C PHE A 75 2.78 6.73 7.66
N HIS A 76 2.85 6.62 8.99
CA HIS A 76 4.10 6.34 9.72
C HIS A 76 3.93 5.11 10.61
N SER A 77 4.93 4.22 10.60
CA SER A 77 4.96 3.00 11.42
C SER A 77 6.39 2.49 11.54
N ALA A 78 6.75 1.90 12.67
CA ALA A 78 8.08 1.29 12.87
C ALA A 78 8.22 -0.05 12.11
N GLU A 79 7.09 -0.67 11.78
CA GLU A 79 6.98 -1.99 11.18
C GLU A 79 7.20 -1.98 9.64
N MET A 80 7.20 -0.80 9.01
CA MET A 80 7.45 -0.65 7.55
C MET A 80 8.94 -0.59 7.21
N THR A 81 9.73 -1.57 7.67
CA THR A 81 11.20 -1.51 7.71
C THR A 81 11.88 -1.39 6.34
N ARG A 82 11.18 -1.71 5.23
CA ARG A 82 11.69 -1.53 3.86
C ARG A 82 11.57 -0.11 3.32
N PHE A 83 10.82 0.76 3.99
CA PHE A 83 10.56 2.12 3.53
C PHE A 83 11.62 3.08 4.08
N PRO A 84 11.87 4.24 3.46
CA PRO A 84 12.74 5.25 4.06
C PRO A 84 12.13 5.76 5.37
N LYS A 85 12.99 6.32 6.23
CA LYS A 85 12.55 7.04 7.42
C LYS A 85 12.51 8.53 7.15
N ARG A 86 11.72 9.25 7.96
CA ARG A 86 11.80 10.70 8.07
C ARG A 86 11.40 11.15 9.47
N VAL A 87 11.76 12.38 9.81
CA VAL A 87 11.24 13.06 10.99
C VAL A 87 9.76 13.42 10.75
N HIS A 88 8.86 12.94 11.62
CA HIS A 88 7.43 13.27 11.57
C HIS A 88 7.04 14.27 12.65
N LYS A 89 7.39 13.97 13.91
CA LYS A 89 7.23 14.80 15.12
C LYS A 89 8.31 14.41 16.12
N GLY A 90 9.07 15.37 16.65
CA GLY A 90 10.20 15.12 17.56
C GLY A 90 11.54 14.92 16.85
N ILE A 91 12.45 14.15 17.45
CA ILE A 91 13.84 13.97 16.99
C ILE A 91 14.02 12.64 16.22
N ASN A 92 13.23 11.62 16.56
CA ASN A 92 13.41 10.27 16.01
C ASN A 92 12.73 10.11 14.66
N GLU A 93 13.44 9.48 13.71
CA GLU A 93 12.89 9.14 12.41
C GLU A 93 12.06 7.85 12.46
N ILE A 94 10.94 7.84 11.75
CA ILE A 94 10.04 6.67 11.64
C ILE A 94 9.81 6.37 10.16
N HIS A 95 9.67 5.10 9.80
CA HIS A 95 9.38 4.72 8.42
C HIS A 95 8.04 5.29 7.98
N TYR A 96 7.98 5.74 6.72
CA TYR A 96 6.80 6.40 6.20
C TYR A 96 6.48 5.99 4.76
N GLY A 97 5.21 6.10 4.41
CA GLY A 97 4.72 5.79 3.07
C GLY A 97 3.42 6.51 2.75
N ILE A 98 2.97 6.35 1.52
CA ILE A 98 1.76 6.98 1.00
C ILE A 98 0.63 5.95 1.03
N SER A 99 -0.51 6.33 1.62
CA SER A 99 -1.59 5.41 1.93
C SER A 99 -2.78 5.62 1.00
N PHE A 100 -3.33 4.51 0.51
CA PHE A 100 -4.50 4.47 -0.35
C PHE A 100 -5.60 3.62 0.28
N LYS A 101 -6.84 4.11 0.20
CA LYS A 101 -8.08 3.42 0.52
C LYS A 101 -8.77 2.98 -0.76
N PHE A 102 -9.63 1.98 -0.63
CA PHE A 102 -10.34 1.37 -1.74
C PHE A 102 -11.83 1.27 -1.41
N GLU A 103 -12.68 1.39 -2.41
CA GLU A 103 -14.11 1.15 -2.29
C GLU A 103 -14.46 -0.33 -2.47
N ASP A 104 -13.79 -1.02 -3.40
CA ASP A 104 -14.07 -2.40 -3.80
C ASP A 104 -12.82 -3.14 -4.33
N SER A 105 -12.97 -4.45 -4.54
CA SER A 105 -11.89 -5.34 -5.02
C SER A 105 -11.42 -5.01 -6.43
N GLN A 106 -12.26 -4.39 -7.26
CA GLN A 106 -11.87 -3.98 -8.61
C GLN A 106 -10.88 -2.81 -8.55
N ALA A 107 -11.12 -1.83 -7.67
CA ALA A 107 -10.20 -0.72 -7.42
C ALA A 107 -8.83 -1.24 -6.94
N VAL A 108 -8.81 -2.20 -6.01
CA VAL A 108 -7.56 -2.86 -5.55
C VAL A 108 -6.85 -3.55 -6.72
N THR A 109 -7.59 -4.30 -7.53
CA THR A 109 -7.02 -5.04 -8.67
C THR A 109 -6.38 -4.10 -9.67
N LEU A 110 -7.07 -3.01 -10.04
CA LEU A 110 -6.56 -2.00 -10.96
C LEU A 110 -5.35 -1.27 -10.38
N PHE A 111 -5.40 -0.92 -9.09
CA PHE A 111 -4.30 -0.26 -8.40
C PHE A 111 -3.03 -1.11 -8.39
N ILE A 112 -3.11 -2.38 -8.00
CA ILE A 112 -1.93 -3.26 -7.95
C ILE A 112 -1.37 -3.51 -9.35
N LYS A 113 -2.23 -3.74 -10.36
CA LYS A 113 -1.78 -3.87 -11.75
C LYS A 113 -1.06 -2.61 -12.23
N LYS A 114 -1.61 -1.43 -11.94
CA LYS A 114 -0.99 -0.16 -12.33
C LYS A 114 0.34 0.05 -11.63
N LEU A 115 0.43 -0.28 -10.34
CA LEU A 115 1.67 -0.22 -9.58
C LEU A 115 2.74 -1.18 -10.15
N ILE A 116 2.35 -2.40 -10.53
CA ILE A 116 3.26 -3.36 -11.20
C ILE A 116 3.81 -2.75 -12.50
N THR A 117 2.97 -2.11 -13.32
CA THR A 117 3.42 -1.43 -14.54
C THR A 117 4.42 -0.31 -14.23
N ILE A 118 4.09 0.57 -13.28
CA ILE A 118 4.98 1.68 -12.86
C ILE A 118 6.34 1.16 -12.38
N VAL A 119 6.34 0.12 -11.55
CA VAL A 119 7.57 -0.46 -10.97
C VAL A 119 8.37 -1.25 -12.01
N GLY A 120 7.68 -1.92 -12.94
CA GLY A 120 8.29 -2.66 -14.04
C GLY A 120 8.94 -1.78 -15.10
N GLY A 121 8.84 -0.45 -14.98
CA GLY A 121 9.48 0.50 -15.87
C GLY A 121 8.57 1.13 -16.92
N GLY A 122 7.27 0.81 -16.93
CA GLY A 122 6.27 1.42 -17.83
C GLY A 122 6.45 1.06 -19.29
#